data_AF-B3PCF8-F1
#
_entry.id   AF-B3PCF8-F1
#
_cell.length_a   1.000
_cell.length_b   1.000
_cell.length_c   1.000
_cell.angle_alpha   90.00
_cell.angle_beta   90.00
_cell.angle_gamma   90.00
#
_symmetry.space_group_name_H-M   'P 1'
#
loop_
_entity.id
_entity.type
_entity.pdbx_description
1 polymer ?
#
loop_
_entity_poly.entity_id
_entity_poly.type
_entity_poly.pdbx_seq_one_letter_code
_entity_poly.pdbx_strand_id
1 'polypeptide(L)'
;MVGGLIAIFTGVYQLWESNQQGVRNLRWEQAKMAREMVNNMLADEGWKAMEMMDWDDDGREYEINGEKVRINAGTIYAVLENPVSDARAKYIVDRFDRSLFLISQLEIAVRSSLVQIDDVRYPLSWYVGHRMCAKKALFEDYIKENAARETLQFFERLDEWNQCQR
;
A
#
# COMPACT_ATOMS: atom_id res chain seq x y z
N MET A 1 -3.88 -22.23 -55.86
CA MET A 1 -4.03 -22.78 -54.49
C MET A 1 -2.86 -22.46 -53.54
N VAL A 2 -1.74 -21.88 -54.00
CA VAL A 2 -0.59 -21.55 -53.11
C VAL A 2 -0.75 -20.22 -52.37
N GLY A 3 -1.44 -19.22 -52.96
CA GLY A 3 -1.63 -17.91 -52.33
C GLY A 3 -2.58 -17.88 -51.12
N GLY A 4 -3.53 -18.81 -51.02
CA GLY A 4 -4.48 -18.87 -49.90
C GLY A 4 -3.86 -19.38 -48.59
N LEU A 5 -2.89 -20.31 -48.67
CA LEU A 5 -2.18 -20.83 -47.50
C LEU A 5 -1.23 -19.79 -46.90
N ILE A 6 -0.54 -19.02 -47.75
CA ILE A 6 0.36 -17.96 -47.29
C ILE A 6 -0.42 -16.86 -46.55
N ALA A 7 -1.59 -16.47 -47.07
CA ALA A 7 -2.43 -15.45 -46.45
C ALA A 7 -2.97 -15.86 -45.06
N ILE A 8 -3.32 -17.14 -44.87
CA ILE A 8 -3.77 -17.68 -43.58
C ILE A 8 -2.61 -17.66 -42.57
N PHE A 9 -1.41 -18.07 -42.96
CA PHE A 9 -0.24 -18.04 -42.09
C PHE A 9 0.15 -16.61 -41.68
N THR A 10 0.12 -15.65 -42.60
CA THR A 10 0.39 -14.25 -42.27
C THR A 10 -0.66 -13.65 -41.35
N GLY A 11 -1.95 -14.02 -41.52
CA GLY A 11 -3.03 -13.57 -40.66
C GLY A 11 -2.92 -14.09 -39.22
N VAL A 12 -2.57 -15.37 -39.05
CA VAL A 12 -2.34 -15.97 -37.71
C VAL A 12 -1.14 -15.31 -37.02
N TYR A 13 -0.06 -15.05 -37.76
CA TYR A 13 1.12 -14.36 -37.22
C TYR A 13 0.81 -12.92 -36.78
N GLN A 14 0.09 -12.15 -37.61
CA GLN A 14 -0.33 -10.78 -37.27
C GLN A 14 -1.28 -10.75 -36.07
N LEU A 15 -2.19 -11.72 -35.94
CA LEU A 15 -3.08 -11.83 -34.79
C LEU A 15 -2.29 -12.13 -33.50
N TRP A 16 -1.27 -12.98 -33.58
CA TRP A 16 -0.39 -13.28 -32.45
C TRP A 16 0.45 -12.07 -32.04
N GLU A 17 1.05 -11.35 -32.99
CA GLU A 17 1.76 -10.09 -32.70
C GLU A 17 0.84 -9.01 -32.14
N SER A 18 -0.38 -8.86 -32.67
CA SER A 18 -1.38 -7.92 -32.16
C SER A 18 -1.80 -8.25 -30.73
N ASN A 19 -2.00 -9.54 -30.42
CA ASN A 19 -2.28 -9.99 -29.06
C ASN A 19 -1.09 -9.70 -28.12
N GLN A 20 0.15 -9.90 -28.56
CA GLN A 20 1.32 -9.56 -27.74
C GLN A 20 1.46 -8.06 -27.51
N GLN A 21 1.19 -7.23 -28.52
CA GLN A 21 1.17 -5.78 -28.38
C GLN A 21 0.07 -5.35 -27.41
N GLY A 22 -1.11 -5.96 -27.50
CA GLY A 22 -2.22 -5.74 -26.56
C GLY A 22 -1.80 -6.04 -25.12
N VAL A 23 -1.18 -7.19 -24.86
CA VAL A 23 -0.69 -7.57 -23.52
C VAL A 23 0.37 -6.59 -23.01
N ARG A 24 1.32 -6.17 -23.86
CA ARG A 24 2.35 -5.20 -23.46
C ARG A 24 1.75 -3.83 -23.13
N ASN A 25 0.80 -3.36 -23.94
CA ASN A 25 0.11 -2.09 -23.71
C ASN A 25 -0.70 -2.14 -22.41
N LEU A 26 -1.47 -3.22 -22.19
CA LEU A 26 -2.19 -3.44 -20.93
C LEU A 26 -1.24 -3.41 -19.74
N ARG A 27 -0.10 -4.12 -19.82
CA ARG A 27 0.87 -4.14 -18.73
C ARG A 27 1.47 -2.76 -18.45
N TRP A 28 1.73 -1.97 -19.50
CA TRP A 28 2.24 -0.61 -19.39
C TRP A 28 1.23 0.34 -18.73
N GLU A 29 -0.05 0.24 -19.12
CA GLU A 29 -1.13 1.00 -18.47
C GLU A 29 -1.31 0.60 -17.00
N GLN A 30 -1.25 -0.69 -16.68
CA GLN A 30 -1.26 -1.18 -15.29
C GLN A 30 -0.11 -0.58 -14.47
N ALA A 31 1.12 -0.58 -15.01
CA ALA A 31 2.29 -0.01 -14.34
C ALA A 31 2.17 1.50 -14.13
N LYS A 32 1.61 2.22 -15.11
CA LYS A 32 1.35 3.65 -15.02
C LYS A 32 0.33 3.97 -13.93
N MET A 33 -0.77 3.22 -13.89
CA MET A 33 -1.81 3.36 -12.88
C MET A 33 -1.26 3.05 -11.48
N ALA A 34 -0.49 1.96 -11.33
CA ALA A 34 0.15 1.62 -10.07
C ALA A 34 1.06 2.76 -9.56
N ARG A 35 1.91 3.31 -10.44
CA ARG A 35 2.76 4.46 -10.09
C ARG A 35 1.95 5.67 -9.66
N GLU A 36 0.85 5.96 -10.36
CA GLU A 36 -0.04 7.06 -10.01
C GLU A 36 -0.67 6.86 -8.63
N MET A 37 -1.20 5.66 -8.36
CA MET A 37 -1.78 5.32 -7.05
C MET A 37 -0.76 5.43 -5.93
N VAL A 38 0.45 4.90 -6.11
CA VAL A 38 1.53 5.01 -5.11
C VAL A 38 1.92 6.47 -4.90
N ASN A 39 2.13 7.25 -5.96
CA ASN A 39 2.47 8.67 -5.83
C ASN A 39 1.37 9.46 -5.09
N ASN A 40 0.10 9.18 -5.39
CA ASN A 40 -1.03 9.82 -4.73
C ASN A 40 -1.07 9.44 -3.24
N MET A 41 -0.81 8.17 -2.90
CA MET A 41 -0.70 7.74 -1.51
C MET A 41 0.45 8.44 -0.79
N LEU A 42 1.62 8.55 -1.40
CA LEU A 42 2.79 9.22 -0.82
C LEU A 42 2.61 10.73 -0.64
N ALA A 43 1.84 11.37 -1.52
CA ALA A 43 1.52 12.79 -1.44
C ALA A 43 0.39 13.08 -0.43
N ASP A 44 -0.32 12.06 0.03
CA ASP A 44 -1.45 12.21 0.92
C ASP A 44 -1.02 12.44 2.38
N GLU A 45 -1.78 13.26 3.11
CA GLU A 45 -1.53 13.53 4.52
C GLU A 45 -1.50 12.25 5.38
N GLY A 46 -2.23 11.20 4.99
CA GLY A 46 -2.19 9.89 5.62
C GLY A 46 -0.77 9.34 5.70
N TRP A 47 0.05 9.49 4.65
CA TRP A 47 1.41 8.95 4.60
C TRP A 47 2.30 9.39 5.76
N LYS A 48 1.99 10.53 6.38
CA LYS A 48 2.67 10.97 7.61
C LYS A 48 2.61 9.93 8.73
N ALA A 49 1.59 9.07 8.78
CA ALA A 49 1.53 7.96 9.74
C ALA A 49 2.71 7.00 9.57
N MET A 50 3.10 6.71 8.32
CA MET A 50 4.27 5.89 8.02
C MET A 50 5.55 6.64 8.41
N GLU A 51 5.67 7.92 8.05
CA GLU A 51 6.82 8.75 8.43
C GLU A 51 7.00 8.89 9.95
N MET A 52 5.90 8.91 10.72
CA MET A 52 5.98 8.97 12.19
C MET A 52 6.68 7.74 12.78
N MET A 53 6.57 6.57 12.12
CA MET A 53 7.23 5.34 12.56
C MET A 53 8.72 5.30 12.22
N ASP A 54 9.23 6.22 11.39
CA ASP A 54 10.64 6.20 10.98
C ASP A 54 11.62 6.64 12.07
N TRP A 55 11.11 7.22 13.16
CA TRP A 55 11.91 7.79 14.23
C TRP A 55 11.73 6.97 15.50
N ASP A 56 12.69 6.07 15.77
CA ASP A 56 12.63 5.14 16.91
C ASP A 56 12.68 5.88 18.26
N ASP A 57 13.82 6.49 18.59
CA ASP A 57 14.02 7.11 19.90
C ASP A 57 13.88 8.64 19.87
N ASP A 58 14.45 9.27 18.83
CA ASP A 58 14.48 10.73 18.74
C ASP A 58 13.13 11.32 18.30
N GLY A 59 12.24 10.59 17.64
CA GLY A 59 10.98 11.18 17.16
C GLY A 59 11.17 12.38 16.21
N ARG A 60 10.04 13.00 15.84
CA ARG A 60 9.98 14.21 15.01
C ARG A 60 8.92 15.17 15.57
N GLU A 61 9.15 16.47 15.39
CA GLU A 61 8.17 17.49 15.75
C GLU A 61 7.07 17.58 14.70
N TYR A 62 5.81 17.55 15.15
CA TYR A 62 4.62 17.78 14.35
C TYR A 62 3.85 18.94 14.94
N GLU A 63 3.25 19.77 14.09
CA GLU A 63 2.37 20.85 14.52
C GLU A 63 0.93 20.34 14.60
N ILE A 64 0.36 20.35 15.81
CA ILE A 64 -1.00 19.87 16.09
C ILE A 64 -1.72 21.02 16.79
N ASN A 65 -2.75 21.59 16.15
CA ASN A 65 -3.51 22.74 16.66
C ASN A 65 -2.62 23.95 17.05
N GLY A 66 -1.52 24.17 16.32
CA GLY A 66 -0.57 25.25 16.59
C GLY A 66 0.48 24.95 17.67
N GLU A 67 0.41 23.77 18.31
CA GLU A 67 1.41 23.31 19.26
C GLU A 67 2.38 22.32 18.59
N LYS A 68 3.68 22.49 18.86
CA LYS A 68 4.70 21.55 18.42
C LYS A 68 4.75 20.37 19.39
N VAL A 69 4.44 19.19 18.88
CA VAL A 69 4.40 17.95 19.64
C VAL A 69 5.40 16.96 19.04
N ARG A 70 6.24 16.38 19.89
CA ARG A 70 7.22 15.36 19.48
C ARG A 70 6.55 13.98 19.48
N ILE A 71 6.62 13.28 18.34
CA ILE A 71 6.06 11.94 18.14
C ILE A 71 7.19 11.00 17.73
N ASN A 72 7.31 9.85 18.39
CA ASN A 72 8.21 8.76 18.04
C ASN A 72 7.43 7.45 17.85
N ALA A 73 8.11 6.39 17.37
CA ALA A 73 7.49 5.09 17.15
C ALA A 73 6.82 4.52 18.43
N GLY A 74 7.46 4.68 19.59
CA GLY A 74 6.88 4.24 20.87
C GLY A 74 5.55 4.94 21.22
N THR A 75 5.43 6.22 20.92
CA THR A 75 4.18 6.98 21.12
C THR A 75 3.07 6.45 20.22
N ILE A 76 3.39 6.08 18.99
CA ILE A 76 2.43 5.49 18.05
C ILE A 76 1.93 4.17 18.59
N TYR A 77 2.83 3.26 18.98
CA TYR A 77 2.44 1.95 19.50
C TYR A 77 1.53 2.09 20.73
N ALA A 78 1.85 3.00 21.65
CA ALA A 78 1.01 3.26 22.82
C ALA A 78 -0.39 3.77 22.45
N VAL A 79 -0.48 4.66 21.45
CA VAL A 79 -1.75 5.22 20.98
C VAL A 79 -2.59 4.17 20.26
N LEU A 80 -1.98 3.32 19.43
CA LEU A 80 -2.69 2.25 18.73
C LEU A 80 -3.16 1.15 19.69
N GLU A 81 -2.42 0.89 20.77
CA GLU A 81 -2.77 -0.12 21.77
C GLU A 81 -3.87 0.36 22.71
N ASN A 82 -3.82 1.62 23.14
CA ASN A 82 -4.80 2.23 24.02
C ASN A 82 -5.02 3.69 23.62
N PRO A 83 -5.93 3.98 22.69
CA PRO A 83 -6.16 5.34 22.22
C PRO A 83 -6.65 6.24 23.35
N VAL A 84 -5.79 7.17 23.78
CA VAL A 84 -6.14 8.25 24.71
C VAL A 84 -6.91 9.33 23.96
N SER A 85 -7.86 10.02 24.61
CA SER A 85 -8.65 11.08 23.96
C SER A 85 -7.92 12.43 23.81
N ASP A 86 -6.58 12.46 23.88
CA ASP A 86 -5.82 13.70 23.73
C ASP A 86 -5.69 14.12 22.24
N ALA A 87 -5.30 15.37 21.99
CA ALA A 87 -5.20 15.91 20.62
C ALA A 87 -4.13 15.21 19.78
N ARG A 88 -3.05 14.73 20.41
CA ARG A 88 -1.95 14.03 19.74
C ARG A 88 -2.38 12.63 19.30
N ALA A 89 -3.06 11.90 20.16
CA ALA A 89 -3.57 10.57 19.88
C ALA A 89 -4.61 10.61 18.76
N LYS A 90 -5.54 11.57 18.80
CA LYS A 90 -6.50 11.82 17.69
C LYS A 90 -5.78 12.10 16.37
N TYR A 91 -4.75 12.93 16.39
CA TYR A 91 -3.96 13.23 15.20
C TYR A 91 -3.27 11.97 14.63
N ILE A 92 -2.69 11.13 15.48
CA ILE A 92 -2.04 9.87 15.06
C ILE A 92 -3.08 8.91 14.46
N VAL A 93 -4.20 8.68 15.16
CA VAL A 93 -5.30 7.81 14.72
C VAL A 93 -5.86 8.27 13.37
N ASP A 94 -6.21 9.55 13.23
CA ASP A 94 -6.74 10.10 11.98
C ASP A 94 -5.79 9.88 10.79
N ARG A 95 -4.47 9.96 11.03
CA ARG A 95 -3.44 9.75 10.00
C ARG A 95 -3.28 8.26 9.66
N PHE A 96 -3.35 7.38 10.66
CA PHE A 96 -3.34 5.94 10.45
C PHE A 96 -4.59 5.49 9.69
N ASP A 97 -5.78 5.89 10.11
CA ASP A 97 -7.03 5.52 9.45
C ASP A 97 -7.05 5.96 7.99
N ARG A 98 -6.56 7.18 7.72
CA ARG A 98 -6.41 7.68 6.35
C ARG A 98 -5.41 6.85 5.53
N SER A 99 -4.28 6.45 6.11
CA SER A 99 -3.34 5.54 5.44
C SER A 99 -3.96 4.19 5.14
N LEU A 100 -4.64 3.59 6.11
CA LEU A 100 -5.27 2.27 5.99
C LEU A 100 -6.39 2.29 4.93
N PHE A 101 -7.11 3.41 4.83
CA PHE A 101 -8.08 3.64 3.75
C PHE A 101 -7.42 3.64 2.37
N LEU A 102 -6.30 4.34 2.18
CA LEU A 102 -5.57 4.34 0.90
C LEU A 102 -5.04 2.94 0.55
N ILE A 103 -4.55 2.20 1.54
CA ILE A 103 -4.11 0.80 1.37
C ILE A 103 -5.28 -0.09 0.94
N SER A 104 -6.49 0.12 1.49
CA SER A 104 -7.68 -0.60 1.05
C SER A 104 -7.99 -0.38 -0.43
N GLN A 105 -7.74 0.83 -0.95
CA GLN A 105 -7.93 1.13 -2.37
C GLN A 105 -6.90 0.41 -3.24
N LEU A 106 -5.64 0.29 -2.77
CA LEU A 106 -4.63 -0.51 -3.45
C LEU A 106 -5.07 -1.98 -3.55
N GLU A 107 -5.59 -2.58 -2.49
CA GLU A 107 -6.11 -3.96 -2.56
C GLU A 107 -7.27 -4.09 -3.53
N ILE A 108 -8.20 -3.12 -3.57
CA ILE A 108 -9.30 -3.14 -4.54
C ILE A 108 -8.76 -3.11 -5.97
N ALA A 109 -7.75 -2.30 -6.25
CA ALA A 109 -7.10 -2.24 -7.56
C ALA A 109 -6.36 -3.54 -7.91
N VAL A 110 -5.67 -4.17 -6.95
CA VAL A 110 -5.03 -5.47 -7.13
C VAL A 110 -6.07 -6.55 -7.40
N ARG A 111 -7.14 -6.62 -6.61
CA ARG A 111 -8.22 -7.61 -6.73
C ARG A 111 -8.97 -7.50 -8.06
N SER A 112 -9.13 -6.29 -8.59
CA SER A 112 -9.74 -6.03 -9.89
C SER A 112 -8.77 -6.22 -11.08
N SER A 113 -7.52 -6.63 -10.82
CA SER A 113 -6.46 -6.76 -11.83
C SER A 113 -6.17 -5.44 -12.58
N LEU A 114 -6.51 -4.29 -11.99
CA LEU A 114 -6.15 -2.97 -12.50
C LEU A 114 -4.66 -2.69 -12.33
N VAL A 115 -4.06 -3.25 -11.27
CA VAL A 115 -2.62 -3.20 -11.00
C VAL A 115 -2.13 -4.57 -10.51
N GLN A 116 -0.83 -4.81 -10.58
CA GLN A 116 -0.22 -5.99 -9.97
C GLN A 116 0.29 -5.63 -8.56
N ILE A 117 0.22 -6.58 -7.63
CA ILE A 117 0.73 -6.38 -6.26
C ILE A 117 2.20 -5.95 -6.28
N ASP A 118 3.01 -6.51 -7.18
CA ASP A 118 4.43 -6.18 -7.31
C ASP A 118 4.69 -4.72 -7.70
N ASP A 119 3.73 -4.05 -8.33
CA ASP A 119 3.86 -2.64 -8.72
C ASP A 119 3.52 -1.67 -7.57
N VAL A 120 2.76 -2.14 -6.58
CA VAL A 120 2.24 -1.31 -5.48
C VAL A 120 2.74 -1.75 -4.10
N ARG A 121 3.44 -2.89 -4.02
CA ARG A 121 4.00 -3.42 -2.75
C ARG A 121 4.96 -2.44 -2.10
N TYR A 122 5.76 -1.71 -2.89
CA TYR A 122 6.70 -0.72 -2.39
C TYR A 122 6.03 0.67 -2.37
N PRO A 123 6.19 1.47 -1.30
CA PRO A 123 7.08 1.26 -0.15
C PRO A 123 6.49 0.51 1.06
N LEU A 124 5.23 0.09 1.04
CA LEU A 124 4.56 -0.52 2.20
C LEU A 124 5.25 -1.78 2.72
N SER A 125 5.77 -2.65 1.84
CA SER A 125 6.52 -3.84 2.21
C SER A 125 7.75 -3.53 3.07
N TRP A 126 8.39 -2.38 2.84
CA TRP A 126 9.52 -1.94 3.67
C TRP A 126 9.06 -1.60 5.10
N TYR A 127 7.98 -0.84 5.26
CA TYR A 127 7.42 -0.50 6.58
C TYR A 127 6.92 -1.74 7.30
N VAL A 128 6.31 -2.67 6.58
CA VAL A 128 5.91 -3.96 7.13
C VAL A 128 7.12 -4.68 7.72
N GLY A 129 8.17 -4.88 6.94
CA GLY A 129 9.35 -5.63 7.38
C GLY A 129 10.15 -4.95 8.50
N HIS A 130 10.23 -3.61 8.51
CA HIS A 130 11.13 -2.88 9.41
C HIS A 130 10.44 -2.23 10.62
N ARG A 131 9.17 -1.82 10.49
CA ARG A 131 8.46 -1.00 11.50
C ARG A 131 7.25 -1.69 12.11
N MET A 132 6.55 -2.52 11.34
CA MET A 132 5.33 -3.17 11.82
C MET A 132 5.59 -4.59 12.33
N CYS A 133 6.60 -5.27 11.80
CA CYS A 133 6.84 -6.70 12.04
C CYS A 133 6.94 -7.07 13.52
N ALA A 134 7.72 -6.31 14.30
CA ALA A 134 7.91 -6.53 15.74
C ALA A 134 6.64 -6.33 16.58
N LYS A 135 5.64 -5.66 16.02
CA LYS A 135 4.35 -5.35 16.66
C LYS A 135 3.18 -5.80 15.78
N LYS A 136 3.35 -6.87 14.99
CA LYS A 136 2.34 -7.34 14.03
C LYS A 136 0.97 -7.53 14.66
N ALA A 137 0.88 -8.15 15.84
CA ALA A 137 -0.39 -8.37 16.54
C ALA A 137 -1.13 -7.06 16.82
N LEU A 138 -0.41 -6.02 17.30
CA LEU A 138 -0.99 -4.70 17.55
C LEU A 138 -1.59 -4.10 16.27
N PHE A 139 -0.85 -4.13 15.17
CA PHE A 139 -1.34 -3.59 13.90
C PHE A 139 -2.49 -4.42 13.33
N GLU A 140 -2.41 -5.75 13.41
CA GLU A 140 -3.51 -6.63 12.99
C GLU A 140 -4.80 -6.32 13.72
N ASP A 141 -4.74 -6.20 15.04
CA ASP A 141 -5.92 -5.96 15.88
C ASP A 141 -6.48 -4.57 15.59
N TYR A 142 -5.62 -3.55 15.51
CA TYR A 142 -6.04 -2.20 15.11
C TYR A 142 -6.73 -2.18 13.74
N ILE A 143 -6.16 -2.85 12.73
CA ILE A 143 -6.71 -2.91 11.37
C ILE A 143 -8.08 -3.63 11.37
N LYS A 144 -8.21 -4.74 12.11
CA LYS A 144 -9.46 -5.51 12.19
C LYS A 144 -10.59 -4.69 12.83
N GLU A 145 -10.25 -3.82 13.78
CA GLU A 145 -11.23 -3.00 14.49
C GLU A 145 -11.60 -1.71 13.75
N ASN A 146 -10.63 -1.06 13.10
CA ASN A 146 -10.78 0.32 12.62
C ASN A 146 -10.74 0.49 11.10
N ALA A 147 -10.31 -0.54 10.34
CA ALA A 147 -10.14 -0.44 8.89
C ALA A 147 -11.03 -1.40 8.09
N ALA A 148 -11.11 -1.17 6.78
CA ALA A 148 -11.77 -2.08 5.87
C ALA A 148 -11.03 -3.43 5.81
N ARG A 149 -11.76 -4.52 5.61
CA ARG A 149 -11.18 -5.88 5.50
C ARG A 149 -10.12 -5.95 4.39
N GLU A 150 -10.34 -5.21 3.30
CA GLU A 150 -9.41 -5.06 2.18
C GLU A 150 -8.02 -4.60 2.62
N THR A 151 -7.91 -3.78 3.66
CA THR A 151 -6.62 -3.33 4.18
C THR A 151 -5.80 -4.51 4.71
N LEU A 152 -6.41 -5.37 5.53
CA LEU A 152 -5.72 -6.56 6.05
C LEU A 152 -5.37 -7.53 4.91
N GLN A 153 -6.28 -7.70 3.95
CA GLN A 153 -6.03 -8.53 2.77
C GLN A 153 -4.82 -8.05 1.97
N PHE A 154 -4.62 -6.73 1.85
CA PHE A 154 -3.40 -6.19 1.23
C PHE A 154 -2.15 -6.67 1.95
N PHE A 155 -2.11 -6.52 3.27
CA PHE A 155 -0.96 -6.92 4.09
C PHE A 155 -0.72 -8.43 4.03
N GLU A 156 -1.76 -9.26 4.04
CA GLU A 156 -1.67 -10.72 3.91
C GLU A 156 -1.09 -11.17 2.55
N ARG A 157 -1.10 -10.33 1.52
CA ARG A 157 -0.41 -10.60 0.24
C ARG A 157 1.08 -10.30 0.26
N LEU A 158 1.58 -9.60 1.29
CA LEU A 158 2.98 -9.25 1.40
C LEU A 158 3.73 -10.37 2.10
N ASP A 159 4.78 -10.89 1.46
CA ASP A 159 5.66 -11.90 2.05
C ASP A 159 6.24 -11.43 3.38
N GLU A 160 6.62 -10.14 3.45
CA GLU A 160 7.18 -9.53 4.64
C GLU A 160 6.21 -9.59 5.83
N TRP A 161 4.90 -9.45 5.59
CA TRP A 161 3.89 -9.55 6.65
C TRP A 161 3.75 -10.98 7.16
N ASN A 162 3.77 -11.95 6.24
CA ASN A 162 3.60 -13.36 6.55
C ASN A 162 4.83 -13.98 7.23
N GLN A 163 6.01 -13.42 6.97
CA GLN A 163 7.28 -13.85 7.56
C GLN A 163 7.54 -13.28 8.96
N CYS A 164 6.75 -12.29 9.40
CA CYS A 164 6.81 -11.80 10.78
C CYS A 164 6.45 -12.93 11.76
N GLN A 165 7.47 -13.46 12.44
CA GLN A 165 7.29 -14.42 13.51
C GLN A 165 6.50 -13.77 14.64
N ARG A 166 5.51 -14.50 15.18
CA ARG A 166 4.71 -14.07 16.34
C ARG A 166 5.57 -13.94 17.59
#